data_AF-A0ABD4RVV2-F1
#
_entry.id   AF-A0ABD4RVV2-F1
#
_cell.length_a   1.000
_cell.length_b   1.000
_cell.length_c   1.000
_cell.angle_alpha   90.00
_cell.angle_beta   90.00
_cell.angle_gamma   90.00
#
_symmetry.space_group_name_H-M   'P 1'
#
loop_
_entity.id
_entity.type
_entity.pdbx_description
1 polymer ?
#
loop_
_entity_poly.entity_id
_entity_poly.type
_entity_poly.pdbx_seq_one_letter_code
_entity_poly.pdbx_strand_id
1 'polypeptide(L)'
;MNNLISFIPERLLLLVVALNVLGFGFKKYKQLDNKYIPVILLVLGITFSIWMLGFKPTSILQGILCWGVAIGANQVYKQLKDGDK
;
A
#
# COMPACT_ATOMS: atom_id res chain seq x y z
N MET A 1 1.90 21.50 -23.21
CA MET A 1 2.95 20.71 -22.51
C MET A 1 2.26 20.00 -21.37
N ASN A 2 1.89 18.74 -21.60
CA ASN A 2 1.08 17.96 -20.66
C ASN A 2 1.95 17.55 -19.46
N ASN A 3 1.54 17.97 -18.27
CA ASN A 3 2.23 17.78 -17.00
C ASN A 3 2.25 16.30 -16.59
N LEU A 4 3.15 15.52 -17.18
CA LEU A 4 3.46 14.15 -16.74
C LEU A 4 4.00 14.12 -15.30
N ILE A 5 4.60 15.22 -14.85
CA ILE A 5 5.07 15.40 -13.47
C ILE A 5 3.88 15.50 -12.47
N SER A 6 2.68 15.87 -12.94
CA SER A 6 1.48 15.89 -12.10
C SER A 6 0.85 14.50 -11.89
N PHE A 7 1.30 13.47 -12.63
CA PHE A 7 0.78 12.10 -12.52
C PHE A 7 1.42 11.27 -11.40
N ILE A 8 2.54 11.71 -10.84
CA ILE A 8 3.06 11.21 -9.56
C ILE A 8 2.86 12.29 -8.52
N PRO A 9 1.62 12.48 -8.02
CA PRO A 9 1.39 13.41 -6.92
C PRO A 9 2.15 12.89 -5.70
N GLU A 10 2.78 13.78 -4.92
CA GLU A 10 3.32 13.54 -3.56
C GLU A 10 2.41 12.66 -2.69
N ARG A 11 1.11 12.77 -2.97
CA ARG A 11 0.01 12.00 -2.44
C ARG A 11 0.19 10.48 -2.49
N LEU A 12 0.89 9.94 -3.50
CA LEU A 12 1.18 8.50 -3.59
C LEU A 12 2.15 8.03 -2.50
N LEU A 13 3.20 8.80 -2.23
CA LEU A 13 4.15 8.47 -1.16
C LEU A 13 3.46 8.51 0.21
N LEU A 14 2.58 9.48 0.40
CA LEU A 14 1.75 9.61 1.61
C LEU A 14 0.84 8.39 1.80
N LEU A 15 0.20 7.92 0.71
CA LEU A 15 -0.62 6.71 0.70
C LEU A 15 0.22 5.45 1.01
N VAL A 16 1.41 5.32 0.44
CA VAL A 16 2.32 4.18 0.67
C VAL A 16 2.75 4.13 2.14
N VAL A 17 3.16 5.27 2.70
CA VAL A 17 3.54 5.37 4.11
C VAL A 17 2.36 5.03 5.01
N ALA A 18 1.16 5.56 4.71
CA ALA A 18 -0.05 5.26 5.47
C ALA A 18 -0.42 3.76 5.41
N LEU A 19 -0.39 3.14 4.23
CA LEU A 19 -0.64 1.71 4.06
C LEU A 19 0.40 0.87 4.80
N ASN A 20 1.67 1.27 4.78
CA ASN A 20 2.73 0.55 5.49
C ASN A 20 2.54 0.62 7.01
N VAL A 21 2.18 1.79 7.55
CA VAL A 21 1.86 1.96 8.98
C VAL A 21 0.63 1.13 9.37
N LEU A 22 -0.43 1.16 8.56
CA LEU A 22 -1.61 0.32 8.75
C LEU A 22 -1.24 -1.16 8.71
N GLY A 23 -0.45 -1.60 7.73
CA GLY A 23 0.00 -2.98 7.60
C GLY A 23 0.83 -3.45 8.78
N PHE A 24 1.69 -2.58 9.31
CA PHE A 24 2.44 -2.85 10.53
C PHE A 24 1.53 -2.93 11.77
N GLY A 25 0.52 -2.04 11.86
CA GLY A 25 -0.52 -2.07 12.90
C GLY A 25 -1.32 -3.37 12.88
N PHE A 26 -1.79 -3.80 11.70
CA PHE A 26 -2.49 -5.07 11.52
C PHE A 26 -1.62 -6.28 11.85
N LYS A 27 -0.32 -6.23 11.54
CA LYS A 27 0.65 -7.30 11.91
C LYS A 27 0.87 -7.40 13.42
N LYS A 28 0.73 -6.29 14.15
CA LYS A 28 0.75 -6.28 15.63
C LYS A 28 -0.52 -6.90 16.22
N TYR A 29 -1.60 -6.95 15.45
CA TYR A 29 -2.83 -7.64 15.80
C TYR A 29 -2.63 -9.15 15.65
N LYS A 30 -2.28 -9.82 16.76
CA LYS A 30 -1.96 -11.26 16.85
C LYS A 30 -3.06 -12.19 16.33
N GLN A 31 -4.28 -11.69 16.14
CA GLN A 31 -5.46 -12.42 15.68
C GLN A 31 -5.64 -12.47 14.16
N LEU A 32 -4.90 -11.66 13.39
CA LEU A 32 -5.01 -11.65 11.93
C LEU A 32 -3.94 -12.57 11.33
N ASP A 33 -4.39 -13.69 10.77
CA ASP A 33 -3.52 -14.55 9.99
C ASP A 33 -2.86 -13.73 8.86
N ASN A 34 -1.58 -13.98 8.66
CA ASN A 34 -0.72 -13.19 7.80
C ASN A 34 -1.21 -13.13 6.33
N LYS A 35 -2.10 -14.05 5.94
CA LYS A 35 -2.77 -14.10 4.64
C LYS A 35 -3.85 -13.03 4.44
N TYR A 36 -4.47 -12.53 5.51
CA TYR A 36 -5.55 -11.52 5.40
C TYR A 36 -5.04 -10.09 5.36
N ILE A 37 -3.85 -9.83 5.92
CA ILE A 37 -3.19 -8.51 5.86
C ILE A 37 -3.16 -8.00 4.42
N PRO A 38 -2.74 -8.78 3.40
CA PRO A 38 -2.74 -8.32 2.03
C PRO A 38 -4.10 -7.88 1.49
N VAL A 39 -5.14 -8.65 1.76
CA VAL A 39 -6.48 -8.39 1.23
C VAL A 39 -7.05 -7.11 1.82
N ILE A 40 -6.89 -6.91 3.14
CA ILE A 40 -7.38 -5.73 3.85
C ILE A 40 -6.64 -4.47 3.36
N LEU A 41 -5.31 -4.55 3.21
CA LEU A 41 -4.51 -3.46 2.70
C LEU A 41 -4.85 -3.12 1.24
N LEU A 42 -5.24 -4.09 0.42
CA LEU A 42 -5.61 -3.87 -0.98
C LEU A 42 -6.90 -3.06 -1.06
N VAL A 43 -7.92 -3.49 -0.32
CA VAL A 43 -9.22 -2.80 -0.27
C VAL A 43 -9.03 -1.39 0.28
N LEU A 44 -8.24 -1.20 1.34
CA LEU A 44 -7.92 0.12 1.87
C LEU A 44 -7.14 0.97 0.87
N GLY A 45 -6.12 0.44 0.20
CA GLY A 45 -5.32 1.16 -0.78
C GLY A 45 -6.14 1.68 -1.97
N ILE A 46 -7.04 0.84 -2.49
CA ILE A 46 -7.94 1.23 -3.58
C ILE A 46 -8.96 2.27 -3.09
N THR A 47 -9.58 2.03 -1.93
CA THR A 47 -10.59 2.94 -1.37
C THR A 47 -10.01 4.32 -1.10
N PHE A 48 -8.85 4.39 -0.43
CA PHE A 48 -8.18 5.66 -0.16
C PHE A 48 -7.71 6.36 -1.43
N SER A 49 -7.17 5.63 -2.42
CA SER A 49 -6.81 6.23 -3.71
C SER A 49 -8.01 6.85 -4.41
N ILE A 50 -9.14 6.14 -4.48
CA ILE A 50 -10.38 6.67 -5.08
C ILE A 50 -10.87 7.89 -4.30
N TRP A 51 -10.78 7.86 -2.98
CA TRP A 51 -11.21 8.97 -2.12
C TRP A 51 -10.33 10.22 -2.29
N MET A 52 -9.03 10.04 -2.51
CA MET A 52 -8.07 11.14 -2.67
C MET A 52 -8.03 11.75 -4.07
N LEU A 53 -8.16 10.91 -5.11
CA LEU A 53 -7.94 11.27 -6.51
C LEU A 53 -9.24 11.33 -7.32
N GLY A 54 -10.35 10.91 -6.72
CA GLY A 54 -11.66 10.78 -7.36
C GLY A 54 -11.82 9.47 -8.13
N PHE A 55 -13.03 9.27 -8.66
CA PHE A 55 -13.43 8.06 -9.39
C PHE A 55 -12.83 8.04 -10.81
N LYS A 56 -11.53 7.73 -10.90
CA LYS A 56 -10.79 7.61 -12.15
C LYS A 56 -10.05 6.26 -12.23
N PRO A 57 -9.83 5.73 -13.46
CA PRO A 57 -9.07 4.49 -13.65
C PRO A 57 -7.65 4.59 -13.08
N THR A 58 -7.04 5.77 -13.16
CA THR A 58 -5.71 6.07 -12.64
C THR A 58 -5.64 5.92 -11.13
N SER A 59 -6.70 6.29 -10.41
CA SER A 59 -6.78 6.18 -8.95
C SER A 59 -6.75 4.72 -8.51
N ILE A 60 -7.50 3.87 -9.21
CA ILE A 60 -7.55 2.43 -8.92
C ILE A 60 -6.16 1.80 -9.14
N LEU A 61 -5.53 2.11 -10.28
CA LEU A 61 -4.18 1.62 -10.60
C LEU A 61 -3.15 2.07 -9.55
N GLN A 62 -3.22 3.34 -9.13
CA GLN A 62 -2.34 3.89 -8.11
C GLN A 62 -2.56 3.24 -6.73
N GLY A 63 -3.79 2.93 -6.37
CA GLY A 63 -4.11 2.18 -5.14
C GLY A 63 -3.48 0.78 -5.13
N ILE A 64 -3.55 0.07 -6.26
CA ILE A 64 -2.94 -1.26 -6.42
C ILE A 64 -1.40 -1.19 -6.38
N LEU A 65 -0.80 -0.20 -7.06
CA LEU A 65 0.65 0.00 -7.03
C LEU A 65 1.15 0.33 -5.62
N CYS A 66 0.47 1.24 -4.93
CA CYS A 66 0.78 1.62 -3.56
C CYS A 66 0.70 0.42 -2.61
N TRP A 67 -0.36 -0.37 -2.75
CA TRP A 67 -0.52 -1.64 -2.06
C TRP A 67 0.64 -2.60 -2.33
N GLY A 68 1.00 -2.80 -3.60
CA GLY A 68 2.09 -3.69 -4.01
C GLY A 68 3.43 -3.29 -3.39
N VAL A 69 3.74 -1.99 -3.35
CA VAL A 69 4.95 -1.46 -2.71
C VAL A 69 4.92 -1.69 -1.20
N ALA A 70 3.81 -1.40 -0.52
CA ALA A 70 3.68 -1.59 0.92
C ALA A 70 3.84 -3.06 1.33
N ILE A 71 3.28 -4.00 0.55
CA ILE A 71 3.40 -5.44 0.82
C ILE A 71 4.76 -5.98 0.43
N GLY A 72 5.31 -5.54 -0.70
CA GLY A 72 6.68 -5.85 -1.11
C GLY A 72 7.67 -5.48 -0.01
N ALA A 73 7.56 -4.27 0.57
CA ALA A 73 8.38 -3.85 1.70
C ALA A 73 8.22 -4.77 2.92
N ASN A 74 6.99 -5.18 3.26
CA ASN A 74 6.74 -6.12 4.36
C ASN A 74 7.24 -7.55 4.07
N GLN A 75 7.23 -8.00 2.82
CA GLN A 75 7.80 -9.28 2.39
C GLN A 75 9.32 -9.23 2.43
N VAL A 76 9.95 -8.17 1.92
CA VAL A 76 11.41 -7.95 2.02
C VAL A 76 11.83 -7.91 3.48
N TYR A 77 11.13 -7.18 4.34
CA TYR A 77 11.40 -7.15 5.78
C TYR A 77 11.29 -8.54 6.44
N LYS A 78 10.33 -9.36 6.02
CA LYS A 78 10.25 -10.75 6.49
C LYS A 78 11.36 -11.63 5.95
N GLN A 79 11.72 -11.49 4.68
CA GLN A 79 12.82 -12.25 4.09
C GLN A 79 14.15 -11.90 4.78
N LEU A 80 14.39 -10.63 5.13
CA LEU A 80 15.56 -10.22 5.89
C LEU A 80 15.55 -10.78 7.32
N LYS A 81 14.39 -10.82 7.98
CA LYS A 81 14.27 -11.39 9.33
C LYS A 81 14.38 -12.93 9.34
N ASP A 82 13.94 -13.60 8.27
CA ASP A 82 13.94 -15.06 8.20
C ASP A 82 15.22 -15.64 7.58
N GLY A 83 15.91 -14.87 6.73
CA GLY A 83 17.21 -15.19 6.15
C GLY A 83 18.41 -15.02 7.10
N ASP A 84 18.17 -14.60 8.35
CA ASP A 84 19.15 -14.58 9.45
C ASP A 84 19.10 -15.91 10.25
N LYS A 85 18.81 -17.05 9.59
CA LYS A 85 18.94 -18.40 10.14
C LYS A 85 19.89 -19.24 9.30
#